data_AF-Q2M584-F1
#
_entry.id   AF-Q2M584-F1
#
_cell.length_a   1.000
_cell.length_b   1.000
_cell.length_c   1.000
_cell.angle_alpha   90.00
_cell.angle_beta   90.00
_cell.angle_gamma   90.00
#
_symmetry.space_group_name_H-M   'P 1'
#
loop_
_entity.id
_entity.type
_entity.pdbx_description
1 polymer ?
#
loop_
_entity_poly.entity_id
_entity_poly.type
_entity_poly.pdbx_seq_one_letter_code
_entity_poly.pdbx_strand_id
1 'polypeptide(L)'
;IQIKTGTPARLDKNTINWSVLEEAPGDEIPPKFSFWTEPVGSYFFKKGQKDQVPCYITYTNEKTHEIIKNNLHRTALYGGAITGVGPRYCPSIEDKIVKFEGKPRHTVWLEPETRDGISIYPNGLSTSLPEEIQWEMYRSIKGLENVVLLKPAHAIEYEI
;
A
#
# COMPACT_ATOMS: atom_id res chain seq x y z
N ILE A 1 -25.54 -8.10 -2.68
CA ILE A 1 -24.73 -8.13 -1.43
C ILE A 1 -23.89 -6.85 -1.41
N GLN A 2 -23.78 -6.13 -0.30
CA GLN A 2 -22.88 -4.96 -0.24
C GLN A 2 -21.43 -5.40 0.00
N ILE A 3 -20.52 -4.93 -0.85
CA ILE A 3 -19.08 -5.19 -0.75
C ILE A 3 -18.34 -3.87 -0.52
N LYS A 4 -17.34 -3.93 0.37
CA LYS A 4 -16.42 -2.83 0.65
C LYS A 4 -15.04 -3.13 0.08
N THR A 5 -14.45 -2.17 -0.63
CA THR A 5 -13.02 -2.16 -0.97
C THR A 5 -12.36 -0.87 -0.50
N GLY A 6 -11.10 -0.95 -0.10
CA GLY A 6 -10.30 0.19 0.37
C GLY A 6 -9.02 0.31 -0.43
N THR A 7 -8.60 1.54 -0.70
CA THR A 7 -7.35 1.88 -1.39
C THR A 7 -6.47 2.73 -0.49
N PRO A 8 -5.14 2.59 -0.53
CA PRO A 8 -4.25 3.49 0.19
C PRO A 8 -4.24 4.88 -0.44
N ALA A 9 -3.60 5.82 0.27
CA ALA A 9 -3.29 7.12 -0.26
C ALA A 9 -2.30 7.01 -1.42
N ARG A 10 -2.14 8.08 -2.19
CA ARG A 10 -1.04 8.23 -3.14
C ARG A 10 -0.01 9.16 -2.55
N LEU A 11 1.24 8.73 -2.53
CA LEU A 11 2.35 9.46 -1.92
C LEU A 11 3.19 10.16 -2.99
N ASP A 12 3.72 11.33 -2.69
CA ASP A 12 4.69 12.03 -3.55
C ASP A 12 6.09 11.43 -3.39
N LYS A 13 6.59 10.84 -4.46
CA LYS A 13 7.92 10.21 -4.58
C LYS A 13 9.06 11.11 -4.09
N ASN A 14 8.96 12.42 -4.28
CA ASN A 14 10.04 13.37 -3.94
C ASN A 14 10.15 13.65 -2.44
N THR A 15 9.13 13.24 -1.67
CA THR A 15 9.05 13.50 -0.22
C THR A 15 9.38 12.28 0.63
N ILE A 16 9.74 11.18 -0.02
CA ILE A 16 10.11 9.91 0.60
C ILE A 16 11.64 9.85 0.73
N ASN A 17 12.12 9.46 1.91
CA ASN A 17 13.55 9.23 2.12
C ASN A 17 13.93 7.82 1.68
N TRP A 18 14.25 7.67 0.39
CA TRP A 18 14.62 6.39 -0.22
C TRP A 18 15.92 5.78 0.36
N SER A 19 16.83 6.62 0.86
CA SER A 19 18.16 6.18 1.33
C SER A 19 18.12 5.25 2.55
N VAL A 20 17.01 5.25 3.29
CA VAL A 20 16.85 4.44 4.51
C VAL A 20 15.97 3.21 4.31
N LEU A 21 15.52 2.98 3.07
CA LEU A 21 14.62 1.91 2.68
C LEU A 21 15.36 0.77 1.99
N GLU A 22 14.81 -0.43 2.12
CA GLU A 22 15.30 -1.61 1.41
C GLU A 22 14.73 -1.60 -0.01
N GLU A 23 15.61 -1.70 -1.01
CA GLU A 23 15.22 -1.85 -2.40
C GLU A 23 14.79 -3.29 -2.67
N ALA A 24 13.68 -3.47 -3.37
CA ALA A 24 13.18 -4.75 -3.81
C ALA A 24 13.08 -4.78 -5.34
N PRO A 25 14.18 -5.14 -6.02
CA PRO A 25 14.23 -5.21 -7.47
C PRO A 25 13.45 -6.42 -8.01
N GLY A 26 13.10 -6.38 -9.29
CA GLY A 26 12.61 -7.55 -10.01
C GLY A 26 13.72 -8.56 -10.33
N ASP A 27 13.34 -9.68 -10.92
CA ASP A 27 14.30 -10.72 -11.34
C ASP A 27 15.25 -10.20 -12.43
N GLU A 28 16.50 -10.66 -12.41
CA GLU A 28 17.53 -10.29 -13.40
C GLU A 28 17.11 -10.68 -14.84
N ILE A 29 16.40 -11.79 -14.96
CA ILE A 29 15.76 -12.25 -16.20
C ILE A 29 14.26 -12.29 -15.93
N PRO A 30 13.53 -11.18 -16.18
CA PRO A 30 12.14 -11.09 -15.78
C PRO A 30 11.27 -12.08 -16.56
N PRO A 31 10.28 -12.71 -15.89
CA PRO A 31 9.30 -13.53 -16.57
C PRO A 31 8.38 -12.65 -17.44
N LYS A 32 7.76 -13.28 -18.42
CA LYS A 32 6.76 -12.71 -19.31
C LYS A 32 5.41 -13.33 -19.04
N PHE A 33 4.38 -12.50 -19.08
CA PHE A 33 3.00 -12.98 -19.02
C PHE A 33 2.56 -13.65 -20.33
N SER A 34 3.02 -13.19 -21.49
CA SER A 34 2.56 -13.67 -22.80
C SER A 34 3.64 -14.47 -23.54
N PHE A 35 3.25 -15.66 -23.98
CA PHE A 35 4.06 -16.56 -24.83
C PHE A 35 4.34 -15.99 -26.23
N TRP A 36 3.50 -15.07 -26.68
CA TRP A 36 3.51 -14.52 -28.05
C TRP A 36 4.27 -13.20 -28.19
N THR A 37 4.70 -12.60 -27.08
CA THR A 37 5.54 -11.39 -27.12
C THR A 37 7.01 -11.76 -27.32
N GLU A 38 7.82 -10.87 -27.89
CA GLU A 38 9.25 -11.13 -28.06
C GLU A 38 9.96 -11.33 -26.70
N PRO A 39 10.81 -12.37 -26.53
CA PRO A 39 11.10 -13.45 -27.48
C PRO A 39 9.94 -14.45 -27.63
N VAL A 40 9.40 -14.59 -28.86
CA VAL A 40 8.24 -15.48 -29.13
C VAL A 40 8.59 -16.93 -28.76
N GLY A 41 7.65 -17.63 -28.13
CA GLY A 41 7.85 -19.04 -27.74
C GLY A 41 8.58 -19.23 -26.40
N SER A 42 8.73 -18.17 -25.61
CA SER A 42 9.39 -18.20 -24.30
C SER A 42 8.57 -17.44 -23.24
N TYR A 43 8.64 -17.87 -21.98
CA TYR A 43 8.09 -17.16 -20.81
C TYR A 43 9.11 -16.25 -20.11
N PHE A 44 10.29 -16.03 -20.70
CA PHE A 44 11.32 -15.17 -20.12
C PHE A 44 11.82 -14.16 -21.13
N PHE A 45 12.09 -12.94 -20.66
CA PHE A 45 12.88 -11.97 -21.43
C PHE A 45 14.33 -12.44 -21.54
N LYS A 46 15.13 -11.79 -22.40
CA LYS A 46 16.59 -11.93 -22.36
C LYS A 46 17.15 -11.00 -21.27
N LYS A 47 18.28 -11.38 -20.66
CA LYS A 47 18.98 -10.55 -19.69
C LYS A 47 19.25 -9.15 -20.28
N GLY A 48 18.89 -8.10 -19.55
CA GLY A 48 19.06 -6.70 -19.97
C GLY A 48 18.06 -6.21 -21.04
N GLN A 49 17.11 -7.04 -21.48
CA GLN A 49 16.12 -6.62 -22.49
C GLN A 49 15.03 -5.69 -21.91
N LYS A 50 14.83 -5.70 -20.60
CA LYS A 50 13.83 -4.89 -19.93
C LYS A 50 14.48 -4.02 -18.86
N ASP A 51 14.23 -2.72 -18.99
CA ASP A 51 14.49 -1.74 -17.96
C ASP A 51 13.37 -1.84 -16.90
N GLN A 52 13.72 -2.23 -15.67
CA GLN A 52 12.80 -2.45 -14.56
C GLN A 52 12.96 -1.35 -13.52
N VAL A 53 11.86 -0.92 -12.91
CA VAL A 53 11.88 0.03 -11.80
C VAL A 53 11.69 -0.78 -10.50
N PRO A 54 12.54 -0.58 -9.49
CA PRO A 54 12.42 -1.31 -8.23
C PRO A 54 11.23 -0.83 -7.40
N CYS A 55 10.72 -1.71 -6.55
CA CYS A 55 9.88 -1.33 -5.42
C CYS A 55 10.76 -1.11 -4.19
N TYR A 56 10.18 -0.56 -3.12
CA TYR A 56 10.88 -0.41 -1.84
C TYR A 56 10.05 -0.96 -0.70
N ILE A 57 10.71 -1.45 0.34
CA ILE A 57 10.06 -2.05 1.51
C ILE A 57 10.25 -1.16 2.72
N THR A 58 9.15 -0.93 3.44
CA THR A 58 9.14 -0.36 4.79
C THR A 58 8.15 -1.12 5.67
N TYR A 59 7.99 -0.69 6.92
CA TYR A 59 7.14 -1.37 7.89
C TYR A 59 6.37 -0.36 8.74
N THR A 60 5.14 -0.69 9.08
CA THR A 60 4.47 -0.06 10.22
C THR A 60 5.20 -0.39 11.52
N ASN A 61 4.94 0.39 12.56
CA ASN A 61 5.53 0.19 13.88
C ASN A 61 4.48 0.44 14.98
N GLU A 62 4.89 0.26 16.23
CA GLU A 62 4.03 0.44 17.41
C GLU A 62 3.36 1.81 17.43
N LYS A 63 4.08 2.89 17.07
CA LYS A 63 3.51 4.24 16.97
C LYS A 63 2.43 4.31 15.90
N THR A 64 2.66 3.73 14.72
CA THR A 64 1.63 3.63 13.67
C THR A 64 0.38 2.93 14.20
N HIS A 65 0.57 1.84 14.98
CA HIS A 65 -0.55 1.06 15.51
C HIS A 65 -1.32 1.82 16.58
N GLU A 66 -0.63 2.55 17.45
CA GLU A 66 -1.24 3.41 18.47
C GLU A 66 -2.12 4.50 17.84
N ILE A 67 -1.60 5.21 16.83
CA ILE A 67 -2.35 6.24 16.08
C ILE A 67 -3.65 5.65 15.53
N ILE A 68 -3.57 4.47 14.93
CA ILE A 68 -4.72 3.78 14.34
C ILE A 68 -5.70 3.34 15.43
N LYS A 69 -5.22 2.67 16.49
CA LYS A 69 -6.05 2.16 17.61
C LYS A 69 -6.85 3.29 18.27
N ASN A 70 -6.22 4.43 18.52
CA ASN A 70 -6.84 5.60 19.13
C ASN A 70 -7.95 6.21 18.25
N ASN A 71 -7.92 5.96 16.93
CA ASN A 71 -8.86 6.51 15.96
C ASN A 71 -9.77 5.46 15.30
N LEU A 72 -9.80 4.20 15.79
CA LEU A 72 -10.57 3.12 15.17
C LEU A 72 -12.05 3.49 15.00
N HIS A 73 -12.67 4.04 16.04
CA HIS A 73 -14.07 4.46 16.06
C HIS A 73 -14.44 5.51 14.99
N ARG A 74 -13.45 6.13 14.34
CA ARG A 74 -13.62 7.14 13.28
C ARG A 74 -13.51 6.55 11.88
N THR A 75 -13.15 5.28 11.75
CA THR A 75 -13.06 4.58 10.46
C THR A 75 -14.44 4.23 9.96
N ALA A 76 -14.60 4.08 8.64
CA ALA A 76 -15.89 3.73 8.07
C ALA A 76 -16.43 2.36 8.55
N LEU A 77 -15.53 1.41 8.86
CA LEU A 77 -15.92 0.08 9.35
C LEU A 77 -16.34 0.11 10.83
N TYR A 78 -15.48 0.63 11.71
CA TYR A 78 -15.72 0.57 13.16
C TYR A 78 -16.57 1.74 13.68
N GLY A 79 -16.67 2.83 12.91
CA GLY A 79 -17.56 3.96 13.19
C GLY A 79 -19.00 3.78 12.69
N GLY A 80 -19.31 2.63 12.07
CA GLY A 80 -20.67 2.27 11.65
C GLY A 80 -21.19 2.98 10.39
N ALA A 81 -20.35 3.72 9.67
CA ALA A 81 -20.73 4.37 8.41
C ALA A 81 -20.89 3.38 7.25
N ILE A 82 -20.29 2.19 7.35
CA ILE A 82 -20.40 1.09 6.38
C ILE A 82 -20.84 -0.17 7.13
N THR A 83 -21.87 -0.84 6.63
CA THR A 83 -22.40 -2.10 7.20
C THR A 83 -22.04 -3.33 6.37
N GLY A 84 -21.57 -3.15 5.13
CA GLY A 84 -21.11 -4.24 4.27
C GLY A 84 -19.91 -5.00 4.82
N VAL A 85 -19.93 -6.33 4.65
CA VAL A 85 -18.86 -7.22 5.10
C VAL A 85 -17.66 -7.06 4.16
N GLY A 86 -16.53 -6.55 4.67
CA GLY A 86 -15.29 -6.50 3.92
C GLY A 86 -14.78 -7.90 3.52
N PRO A 87 -14.03 -8.04 2.42
CA PRO A 87 -13.47 -9.33 2.02
C PRO A 87 -12.58 -9.90 3.12
N ARG A 88 -12.79 -11.18 3.47
CA ARG A 88 -12.06 -11.87 4.55
C ARG A 88 -10.52 -11.81 4.41
N TYR A 89 -10.01 -11.65 3.19
CA TYR A 89 -8.60 -11.87 2.84
C TYR A 89 -7.77 -10.60 2.57
N CYS A 90 -8.41 -9.44 2.31
CA CYS A 90 -7.71 -8.16 2.09
C CYS A 90 -8.23 -7.06 3.03
N PRO A 91 -8.04 -7.22 4.36
CA PRO A 91 -8.44 -6.21 5.32
C PRO A 91 -7.63 -4.91 5.17
N SER A 92 -8.26 -3.77 5.46
CA SER A 92 -7.57 -2.48 5.62
C SER A 92 -6.56 -2.55 6.76
N ILE A 93 -5.60 -1.63 6.81
CA ILE A 93 -4.55 -1.65 7.85
C ILE A 93 -5.16 -1.56 9.26
N GLU A 94 -6.22 -0.77 9.44
CA GLU A 94 -6.95 -0.71 10.71
C GLU A 94 -7.55 -2.07 11.13
N ASP A 95 -8.09 -2.83 10.19
CA ASP A 95 -8.69 -4.15 10.46
C ASP A 95 -7.61 -5.22 10.64
N LYS A 96 -6.46 -5.11 9.95
CA LYS A 96 -5.28 -5.97 10.17
C LYS A 96 -4.74 -5.84 11.59
N ILE A 97 -4.63 -4.62 12.11
CA ILE A 97 -4.08 -4.36 13.44
C ILE A 97 -5.00 -4.92 14.53
N VAL A 98 -6.32 -4.84 14.35
CA VAL A 98 -7.29 -5.45 15.29
C VAL A 98 -7.25 -6.97 15.20
N LYS A 99 -7.28 -7.55 14.00
CA LYS A 99 -7.30 -9.01 13.81
C LYS A 99 -5.99 -9.69 14.20
N PHE A 100 -4.86 -9.00 14.06
CA PHE A 100 -3.53 -9.55 14.28
C PHE A 100 -2.75 -8.73 15.31
N GLU A 101 -3.38 -8.42 16.44
CA GLU A 101 -2.82 -7.56 17.49
C GLU A 101 -1.43 -7.99 18.00
N GLY A 102 -1.11 -9.29 17.94
CA GLY A 102 0.21 -9.81 18.32
C GLY A 102 1.33 -9.53 17.31
N LYS A 103 1.05 -8.92 16.16
CA LYS A 103 2.09 -8.57 15.16
C LYS A 103 2.62 -7.15 15.44
N PRO A 104 3.92 -6.99 15.77
CA PRO A 104 4.48 -5.67 16.11
C PRO A 104 4.67 -4.75 14.89
N ARG A 105 4.59 -5.32 13.67
CA ARG A 105 4.74 -4.60 12.40
C ARG A 105 4.05 -5.31 11.26
N HIS A 106 3.69 -4.53 10.24
CA HIS A 106 3.21 -5.03 8.95
C HIS A 106 4.09 -4.49 7.82
N THR A 107 4.42 -5.35 6.86
CA THR A 107 5.18 -4.96 5.66
C THR A 107 4.36 -4.03 4.79
N VAL A 108 5.03 -2.99 4.27
CA VAL A 108 4.48 -2.03 3.31
C VAL A 108 5.40 -2.01 2.10
N TRP A 109 4.83 -2.17 0.92
CA TRP A 109 5.55 -2.02 -0.34
C TRP A 109 5.25 -0.67 -0.95
N LEU A 110 6.29 0.11 -1.24
CA LEU A 110 6.21 1.37 -1.95
C LEU A 110 6.43 1.09 -3.44
N GLU A 111 5.33 1.08 -4.18
CA GLU A 111 5.30 0.67 -5.59
C GLU A 111 5.12 1.93 -6.46
N PRO A 112 6.05 2.23 -7.39
CA PRO A 112 5.84 3.29 -8.37
C PRO A 112 4.64 2.96 -9.28
N GLU A 113 3.65 3.85 -9.36
CA GLU A 113 2.47 3.61 -10.23
C GLU A 113 2.81 3.78 -11.71
N THR A 114 3.85 4.56 -12.02
CA THR A 114 4.34 4.81 -13.38
C THR A 114 5.86 4.96 -13.36
N ARG A 115 6.51 4.81 -14.52
CA ARG A 115 7.98 4.96 -14.64
C ARG A 115 8.44 6.38 -14.32
N ASP A 116 7.77 7.37 -14.93
CA ASP A 116 8.22 8.77 -14.92
C ASP A 116 7.41 9.66 -13.98
N GLY A 117 6.31 9.16 -13.41
CA GLY A 117 5.48 9.91 -12.48
C GLY A 117 6.01 9.93 -11.06
N ILE A 118 5.37 10.78 -10.25
CA ILE A 118 5.71 10.99 -8.84
C ILE A 118 4.80 10.21 -7.88
N SER A 119 3.77 9.52 -8.39
CA SER A 119 2.81 8.81 -7.54
C SER A 119 3.35 7.46 -7.10
N ILE A 120 3.38 7.24 -5.79
CA ILE A 120 3.75 5.98 -5.14
C ILE A 120 2.51 5.37 -4.47
N TYR A 121 2.29 4.08 -4.71
CA TYR A 121 1.27 3.26 -4.09
C TYR A 121 1.87 2.53 -2.87
N PRO A 122 1.46 2.85 -1.62
CA PRO A 122 1.98 2.17 -0.44
C PRO A 122 1.11 0.94 -0.11
N ASN A 123 1.34 -0.14 -0.85
CA ASN A 123 0.62 -1.39 -0.71
C ASN A 123 0.74 -1.95 0.71
N GLY A 124 -0.41 -2.27 1.31
CA GLY A 124 -0.53 -2.67 2.70
C GLY A 124 -1.16 -1.62 3.62
N LEU A 125 -1.30 -0.36 3.16
CA LEU A 125 -1.84 0.77 3.93
C LEU A 125 -3.23 1.26 3.49
N SER A 126 -4.03 0.42 2.83
CA SER A 126 -5.44 0.74 2.56
C SER A 126 -6.14 1.11 3.86
N THR A 127 -6.83 2.26 3.88
CA THR A 127 -7.52 2.75 5.08
C THR A 127 -8.74 3.60 4.74
N SER A 128 -9.65 3.71 5.70
CA SER A 128 -10.80 4.62 5.70
C SER A 128 -10.73 5.65 6.84
N LEU A 129 -9.55 5.86 7.43
CA LEU A 129 -9.33 6.88 8.44
C LEU A 129 -9.55 8.29 7.88
N PRO A 130 -9.97 9.25 8.71
CA PRO A 130 -9.98 10.67 8.37
C PRO A 130 -8.61 11.15 7.87
N GLU A 131 -8.59 12.06 6.90
CA GLU A 131 -7.37 12.49 6.21
C GLU A 131 -6.29 12.99 7.17
N GLU A 132 -6.65 13.78 8.18
CA GLU A 132 -5.69 14.30 9.16
C GLU A 132 -4.99 13.19 9.96
N ILE A 133 -5.68 12.07 10.20
CA ILE A 133 -5.09 10.90 10.86
C ILE A 133 -4.26 10.08 9.87
N GLN A 134 -4.63 10.07 8.59
CA GLN A 134 -3.78 9.46 7.57
C GLN A 134 -2.41 10.13 7.54
N TRP A 135 -2.35 11.46 7.57
CA TRP A 135 -1.08 12.19 7.63
C TRP A 135 -0.20 11.77 8.81
N GLU A 136 -0.78 11.67 10.01
CA GLU A 136 -0.08 11.23 11.21
C GLU A 136 0.41 9.77 11.09
N MET A 137 -0.46 8.88 10.64
CA MET A 137 -0.17 7.46 10.43
C MET A 137 0.95 7.26 9.41
N TYR A 138 0.85 7.87 8.22
CA TYR A 138 1.87 7.73 7.16
C TYR A 138 3.22 8.29 7.63
N ARG A 139 3.25 9.45 8.29
CA ARG A 139 4.49 10.06 8.78
C ARG A 139 5.12 9.37 9.98
N SER A 140 4.42 8.42 10.60
CA SER A 140 5.02 7.56 11.63
C SER A 140 5.89 6.43 11.06
N ILE A 141 5.79 6.16 9.76
CA ILE A 141 6.48 5.05 9.08
C ILE A 141 7.87 5.48 8.64
N LYS A 142 8.86 4.60 8.84
CA LYS A 142 10.25 4.86 8.47
C LYS A 142 10.37 5.19 6.99
N GLY A 143 11.05 6.30 6.68
CA GLY A 143 11.25 6.82 5.33
C GLY A 143 10.11 7.71 4.82
N LEU A 144 8.98 7.77 5.54
CA LEU A 144 7.80 8.56 5.19
C LEU A 144 7.59 9.75 6.13
N GLU A 145 8.58 10.11 6.95
CA GLU A 145 8.44 11.09 8.03
C GLU A 145 7.96 12.47 7.53
N ASN A 146 8.34 12.84 6.31
CA ASN A 146 7.96 14.09 5.65
C ASN A 146 7.05 13.87 4.43
N VAL A 147 6.45 12.69 4.29
CA VAL A 147 5.70 12.34 3.09
C VAL A 147 4.54 13.30 2.85
N VAL A 148 4.28 13.59 1.57
CA VAL A 148 3.11 14.33 1.07
C VAL A 148 2.12 13.37 0.42
N LEU A 149 0.85 13.47 0.81
CA LEU A 149 -0.25 12.76 0.16
C LEU A 149 -0.71 13.56 -1.07
N LEU A 150 -0.61 12.96 -2.26
CA LEU A 150 -1.18 13.47 -3.50
C LEU A 150 -2.70 13.22 -3.57
N LYS A 151 -3.15 12.11 -2.98
CA LYS A 151 -4.56 11.73 -2.87
C LYS A 151 -4.77 11.00 -1.54
N PRO A 152 -5.83 11.31 -0.78
CA PRO A 152 -6.14 10.57 0.44
C PRO A 152 -6.58 9.13 0.16
N ALA A 153 -6.31 8.25 1.10
CA ALA A 153 -6.88 6.91 1.15
C ALA A 153 -8.40 7.01 1.36
N HIS A 154 -9.13 6.03 0.85
CA HIS A 154 -10.58 5.96 1.07
C HIS A 154 -11.08 4.52 0.93
N ALA A 155 -12.31 4.32 1.37
CA ALA A 155 -13.07 3.12 1.08
C ALA A 155 -14.32 3.46 0.27
N ILE A 156 -14.74 2.51 -0.56
CA ILE A 156 -15.98 2.58 -1.31
C ILE A 156 -16.81 1.34 -0.99
N GLU A 157 -18.11 1.54 -0.88
CA GLU A 157 -19.11 0.48 -0.76
C GLU A 157 -19.97 0.49 -2.03
N TYR A 158 -20.25 -0.69 -2.56
CA TYR A 158 -21.06 -0.85 -3.76
C TYR A 158 -21.84 -2.18 -3.73
N GLU A 159 -22.93 -2.20 -4.50
CA GLU A 159 -23.78 -3.38 -4.66
C GLU A 159 -23.25 -4.31 -5.77
N ILE A 160 -23.39 -5.62 -5.53
CA ILE A 160 -23.27 -6.69 -6.53
C ILE A 160 -24.60 -7.42 -6.61
#